data_AF-A0A822AIT8-F1
#
_entry.id   AF-A0A822AIT8-F1
#
_cell.length_a   1.000
_cell.length_b   1.000
_cell.length_c   1.000
_cell.angle_alpha   90.00
_cell.angle_beta   90.00
_cell.angle_gamma   90.00
#
_symmetry.space_group_name_H-M   'P 1'
#
loop_
_entity.id
_entity.type
_entity.pdbx_description
1 polymer ?
#
loop_
_entity_poly.entity_id
_entity_poly.type
_entity_poly.pdbx_seq_one_letter_code
_entity_poly.pdbx_strand_id
1 'polypeptide(L)'
;MATSSTDSSKQCMHGQAGNSDWKLPRLIAACDKKARADVYGTIDASEYLDADNVLDAKLDIVVSLIKKSQQFVVYTGAGISTSSGIGDYASKAPNSIVMRETSVNRLKAVPNV
;
A
#
# COMPACT_ATOMS: atom_id res chain seq x y z
N MET A 1 -33.88 -6.81 -4.62
CA MET A 1 -33.38 -6.96 -3.24
C MET A 1 -31.88 -6.77 -3.26
N ALA A 2 -31.37 -5.68 -2.69
CA ALA A 2 -29.95 -5.51 -2.39
C ALA A 2 -29.89 -4.77 -1.06
N THR A 3 -29.86 -5.54 0.01
CA THR A 3 -29.72 -5.03 1.38
C THR A 3 -28.28 -4.56 1.58
N SER A 4 -28.13 -3.26 1.78
CA SER A 4 -27.11 -2.58 2.62
C SER A 4 -25.76 -3.28 2.81
N SER A 5 -24.71 -2.82 2.12
CA SER A 5 -23.32 -3.29 2.33
C SER A 5 -22.31 -2.16 2.53
N THR A 6 -22.69 -1.08 3.22
CA THR A 6 -21.76 0.01 3.58
C THR A 6 -20.61 -0.47 4.48
N ASP A 7 -20.79 -1.55 5.24
CA ASP A 7 -19.80 -2.07 6.19
C ASP A 7 -18.62 -2.82 5.51
N SER A 8 -18.90 -3.45 4.37
CA SER A 8 -17.89 -4.11 3.53
C SER A 8 -16.82 -3.12 3.04
N SER A 9 -17.21 -1.87 2.74
CA SER A 9 -16.29 -0.86 2.21
C SER A 9 -15.21 -0.43 3.21
N LYS A 10 -15.52 -0.38 4.50
CA LYS A 10 -14.61 0.16 5.53
C LYS A 10 -13.61 -0.87 6.02
N GLN A 11 -14.05 -2.11 6.23
CA GLN A 11 -13.13 -3.22 6.54
C GLN A 11 -12.13 -3.45 5.40
N CYS A 12 -12.55 -3.28 4.15
CA CYS A 12 -11.64 -3.31 3.00
C CYS A 12 -10.54 -2.24 3.04
N MET A 13 -10.75 -1.11 3.74
CA MET A 13 -9.81 0.03 3.77
C MET A 13 -8.99 0.13 5.06
N HIS A 14 -9.52 -0.33 6.20
CA HIS A 14 -8.85 -0.24 7.50
C HIS A 14 -8.50 -1.60 8.12
N GLY A 15 -8.90 -2.70 7.49
CA GLY A 15 -8.62 -4.06 7.96
C GLY A 15 -9.44 -4.46 9.19
N GLN A 16 -9.15 -5.64 9.74
CA GLN A 16 -9.93 -6.23 10.83
C GLN A 16 -9.69 -5.57 12.19
N ALA A 17 -8.48 -5.06 12.43
CA ALA A 17 -8.14 -4.36 13.67
C ALA A 17 -8.40 -2.85 13.59
N GLY A 18 -8.87 -2.36 12.44
CA GLY A 18 -9.09 -0.94 12.21
C GLY A 18 -10.37 -0.41 12.86
N ASN A 19 -10.44 0.91 13.02
CA ASN A 19 -11.63 1.58 13.51
C ASN A 19 -12.49 2.07 12.33
N SER A 20 -13.79 1.80 12.37
CA SER A 20 -14.76 2.21 11.33
C SER A 20 -15.04 3.72 11.30
N ASP A 21 -14.64 4.45 12.34
CA ASP A 21 -14.74 5.90 12.45
C ASP A 21 -13.52 6.63 11.86
N TRP A 22 -12.49 5.90 11.46
CA TRP A 22 -11.34 6.49 10.78
C TRP A 22 -11.72 7.09 9.43
N LYS A 23 -11.04 8.18 9.08
CA LYS A 23 -11.15 8.79 7.75
C LYS A 23 -10.66 7.78 6.71
N LEU A 24 -11.44 7.61 5.65
CA LEU A 24 -11.06 6.76 4.53
C LEU A 24 -9.75 7.25 3.88
N PRO A 25 -8.92 6.34 3.35
CA PRO A 25 -7.74 6.71 2.57
C PRO A 25 -8.13 7.56 1.37
N ARG A 26 -7.30 8.54 1.04
CA ARG A 26 -7.52 9.42 -0.12
C ARG A 26 -6.81 8.84 -1.33
N LEU A 27 -7.54 8.70 -2.45
CA LEU A 27 -6.96 8.35 -3.74
C LEU A 27 -6.03 9.49 -4.20
N ILE A 28 -4.74 9.19 -4.36
CA ILE A 28 -3.72 10.17 -4.77
C ILE A 28 -3.24 9.98 -6.20
N ALA A 29 -3.30 8.75 -6.72
CA ALA A 29 -3.00 8.44 -8.11
C ALA A 29 -3.97 7.38 -8.61
N ALA A 30 -4.80 7.71 -9.60
CA ALA A 30 -5.77 6.79 -10.17
C ALA A 30 -5.13 5.98 -11.31
N CYS A 31 -5.43 4.68 -11.37
CA CYS A 31 -4.98 3.83 -12.47
C CYS A 31 -6.02 2.75 -12.78
N ASP A 32 -6.27 2.52 -14.07
CA ASP A 32 -7.15 1.44 -14.56
C ASP A 32 -6.37 0.15 -14.88
N LYS A 33 -5.03 0.24 -14.98
CA LYS A 33 -4.15 -0.91 -15.22
C LYS A 33 -4.05 -1.76 -13.96
N LYS A 34 -3.99 -3.08 -14.13
CA LYS A 34 -3.74 -4.02 -13.04
C LYS A 34 -2.33 -3.85 -12.48
N ALA A 35 -2.22 -3.79 -11.15
CA ALA A 35 -0.93 -3.67 -10.46
C ALA A 35 -0.01 -4.85 -10.81
N ARG A 36 -0.52 -6.08 -10.69
CA ARG A 36 0.26 -7.31 -10.89
C ARG A 36 -0.41 -8.29 -11.86
N ALA A 37 -0.56 -7.85 -13.11
CA ALA A 37 -1.12 -8.66 -14.20
C ALA A 37 -0.30 -9.95 -14.48
N ASP A 38 1.00 -9.90 -14.21
CA ASP A 38 1.97 -11.00 -14.37
C ASP A 38 1.65 -12.23 -13.50
N VAL A 39 0.91 -12.04 -12.40
CA VAL A 39 0.48 -13.11 -11.49
C VAL A 39 -1.05 -13.18 -11.39
N TYR A 40 -1.74 -12.79 -12.45
CA TYR A 40 -3.21 -12.80 -12.53
C TYR A 40 -3.91 -11.95 -11.45
N GLY A 41 -3.23 -10.90 -10.95
CA GLY A 41 -3.76 -9.98 -9.95
C GLY A 41 -4.92 -9.14 -10.51
N THR A 42 -5.99 -8.99 -9.70
CA THR A 42 -7.22 -8.31 -10.10
C THR A 42 -7.32 -6.86 -9.62
N ILE A 43 -6.45 -6.44 -8.71
CA ILE A 43 -6.39 -5.08 -8.16
C ILE A 43 -5.71 -4.12 -9.14
N ASP A 44 -6.26 -2.93 -9.31
CA ASP A 44 -5.65 -1.88 -10.12
C ASP A 44 -4.48 -1.19 -9.40
N ALA A 45 -3.68 -0.43 -10.15
CA ALA A 45 -2.47 0.22 -9.65
C ALA A 45 -2.74 1.61 -9.05
N SER A 46 -3.95 1.86 -8.54
CA SER A 46 -4.27 3.11 -7.86
C SER A 46 -3.56 3.22 -6.51
N GLU A 47 -3.12 4.42 -6.15
CA GLU A 47 -2.40 4.73 -4.91
C GLU A 47 -3.29 5.51 -3.94
N TYR A 48 -3.18 5.15 -2.66
CA TYR A 48 -3.99 5.72 -1.60
C TYR A 48 -3.10 6.19 -0.45
N LEU A 49 -3.50 7.28 0.19
CA LEU A 49 -2.80 7.85 1.34
C LEU A 49 -3.78 7.98 2.52
N ASP A 50 -3.43 7.37 3.64
CA ASP A 50 -4.14 7.56 4.90
C ASP A 50 -3.98 9.02 5.40
N ALA A 51 -4.95 9.53 6.16
CA ALA A 51 -4.71 10.75 6.93
C ALA A 51 -3.65 10.49 8.02
N ASP A 52 -2.81 11.47 8.32
CA ASP A 52 -1.67 11.32 9.25
C ASP A 52 -2.07 10.67 10.59
N ASN A 53 -3.16 11.15 11.19
CA ASN A 53 -3.66 10.61 12.46
C ASN A 53 -4.19 9.17 12.35
N VAL A 54 -4.65 8.74 11.18
CA VAL A 54 -5.09 7.36 10.92
C VAL A 54 -3.89 6.46 10.68
N LEU A 55 -2.87 6.96 9.97
CA LEU A 55 -1.61 6.24 9.78
C LEU A 55 -0.92 5.98 11.12
N ASP A 56 -0.81 6.98 11.99
CA ASP A 56 -0.23 6.84 13.33
C ASP A 56 -0.98 5.79 14.15
N ALA A 57 -2.32 5.85 14.16
CA ALA A 57 -3.14 4.87 14.87
C ALA A 57 -3.00 3.44 14.31
N LYS A 58 -2.83 3.29 12.99
CA LYS A 58 -2.52 1.99 12.36
C LYS A 58 -1.14 1.49 12.77
N LEU A 59 -0.14 2.37 12.86
CA LEU A 59 1.22 2.01 13.30
C LEU A 59 1.23 1.54 14.76
N ASP A 60 0.47 2.17 15.65
CA ASP A 60 0.32 1.71 17.04
C ASP A 60 -0.19 0.26 17.12
N ILE A 61 -1.17 -0.09 16.26
CA ILE A 61 -1.67 -1.46 16.15
C ILE A 61 -0.58 -2.40 15.65
N VAL A 62 0.14 -2.04 14.59
CA VAL A 62 1.25 -2.86 14.05
C VAL A 62 2.31 -3.10 15.13
N VAL A 63 2.72 -2.07 15.85
CA VAL A 63 3.68 -2.17 16.96
C VAL A 63 3.16 -3.11 18.06
N SER A 64 1.87 -3.00 18.42
CA SER A 64 1.23 -3.90 19.38
C SER A 64 1.26 -5.36 18.92
N LEU A 65 0.97 -5.62 17.63
CA LEU A 65 0.99 -6.95 17.05
C LEU A 65 2.40 -7.54 17.03
N ILE A 66 3.42 -6.75 16.65
CA ILE A 66 4.82 -7.17 16.68
C ILE A 66 5.23 -7.58 18.11
N LYS A 67 4.92 -6.75 19.11
CA LYS A 67 5.27 -7.01 20.52
C LYS A 67 4.58 -8.27 21.08
N LYS A 68 3.39 -8.61 20.60
CA LYS A 68 2.62 -9.80 21.03
C LYS A 68 3.02 -11.07 20.27
N SER A 69 3.72 -10.95 19.15
CA SER A 69 4.06 -12.08 18.29
C SER A 69 5.20 -12.90 18.90
N GLN A 70 5.04 -14.23 18.93
CA GLN A 70 6.13 -15.14 19.33
C GLN A 70 7.12 -15.38 18.18
N GLN A 71 6.63 -15.33 16.95
CA GLN A 71 7.40 -15.50 15.72
C GLN A 71 6.92 -14.45 14.71
N PHE A 72 7.80 -13.51 14.36
CA PHE A 72 7.49 -12.42 13.45
C PHE A 72 8.22 -12.62 12.12
N VAL A 73 7.45 -12.67 11.02
CA VAL A 73 7.98 -12.85 9.67
C VAL A 73 7.53 -11.67 8.82
N VAL A 74 8.47 -11.10 8.06
CA VAL A 74 8.21 -9.99 7.15
C VAL A 74 8.37 -10.46 5.71
N TYR A 75 7.31 -10.32 4.92
CA TYR A 75 7.35 -10.53 3.47
C TYR A 75 7.60 -9.18 2.80
N THR A 76 8.66 -9.09 2.01
CA THR A 76 9.03 -7.86 1.30
C THR A 76 8.92 -8.06 -0.21
N GLY A 77 8.65 -6.96 -0.91
CA GLY A 77 8.63 -6.90 -2.37
C GLY A 77 9.38 -5.68 -2.86
N ALA A 78 9.37 -5.43 -4.17
CA ALA A 78 10.14 -4.35 -4.79
C ALA A 78 9.77 -2.94 -4.27
N GLY A 79 8.58 -2.75 -3.71
CA GLY A 79 8.10 -1.45 -3.22
C GLY A 79 9.01 -0.80 -2.17
N ILE A 80 9.67 -1.57 -1.29
CA ILE A 80 10.58 -0.99 -0.29
C ILE A 80 11.86 -0.40 -0.91
N SER A 81 12.23 -0.84 -2.11
CA SER A 81 13.43 -0.40 -2.83
C SER A 81 13.21 0.89 -3.64
N THR A 82 11.96 1.36 -3.75
CA THR A 82 11.61 2.59 -4.50
C THR A 82 12.28 3.83 -3.91
N SER A 83 12.44 3.87 -2.58
CA SER A 83 13.18 4.93 -1.89
C SER A 83 14.66 4.98 -2.27
N SER A 84 15.24 3.88 -2.77
CA SER A 84 16.62 3.77 -3.26
C SER A 84 16.77 3.96 -4.77
N GLY A 85 15.76 4.55 -5.43
CA GLY A 85 15.80 4.83 -6.87
C GLY A 85 15.46 3.64 -7.77
N ILE A 86 15.13 2.48 -7.20
CA ILE A 86 14.81 1.27 -7.96
C ILE A 86 13.30 1.14 -8.11
N GLY A 87 12.80 1.13 -9.35
CA GLY A 87 11.37 0.94 -9.63
C GLY A 87 10.83 -0.41 -9.16
N ASP A 88 9.56 -0.40 -8.76
CA ASP A 88 8.78 -1.62 -8.53
C ASP A 88 7.99 -2.02 -9.79
N TYR A 89 7.30 -3.16 -9.73
CA TYR A 89 6.52 -3.71 -10.85
C TYR A 89 5.01 -3.39 -10.78
N ALA A 90 4.54 -2.80 -9.67
CA ALA A 90 3.13 -2.62 -9.34
C ALA A 90 2.63 -1.18 -9.58
N SER A 91 3.51 -0.20 -9.43
CA SER A 91 3.25 1.23 -9.59
C SER A 91 3.20 1.59 -11.08
N LYS A 92 2.02 1.98 -11.56
CA LYS A 92 1.75 2.24 -12.99
C LYS A 92 0.93 3.51 -13.23
N ALA A 93 0.48 4.18 -12.17
CA ALA A 93 -0.31 5.39 -12.28
C ALA A 93 0.53 6.53 -12.90
N PRO A 94 -0.01 7.30 -13.87
CA PRO A 94 0.73 8.39 -14.51
C PRO A 94 1.25 9.45 -13.53
N ASN A 95 0.50 9.69 -12.45
CA ASN A 95 0.83 10.62 -11.38
C ASN A 95 1.21 9.92 -10.07
N SER A 96 1.74 8.69 -10.19
CA SER A 96 2.28 7.94 -9.05
C SER A 96 3.32 8.77 -8.30
N ILE A 97 3.29 8.71 -6.96
CA ILE A 97 4.28 9.38 -6.12
C ILE A 97 5.49 8.49 -5.80
N VAL A 98 5.43 7.21 -6.18
CA VAL A 98 6.47 6.20 -5.90
C VAL A 98 7.06 5.53 -7.15
N MET A 99 6.44 5.66 -8.33
CA MET A 99 6.89 5.03 -9.56
C MET A 99 8.30 5.50 -9.94
N ARG A 100 9.21 4.55 -10.17
CA ARG A 100 10.57 4.78 -10.64
C ARG A 100 10.90 3.85 -11.80
N GLU A 101 12.05 4.10 -12.42
CA GLU A 101 12.57 3.25 -13.49
C GLU A 101 13.01 1.89 -12.94
N THR A 102 12.53 0.81 -13.55
CA THR A 102 12.84 -0.57 -13.16
C THR A 102 14.19 -1.07 -13.69
N SER A 103 14.72 -0.41 -14.71
CA SER A 103 15.96 -0.76 -15.43
C SER A 103 17.20 -0.02 -14.94
N VAL A 104 17.22 0.41 -13.68
CA VAL A 104 18.40 1.05 -13.08
C VAL A 104 19.49 0.02 -12.74
N ASN A 105 20.76 0.43 -12.85
CA ASN A 105 21.86 -0.39 -12.35
C ASN A 105 21.76 -0.48 -10.82
N ARG A 106 21.35 -1.65 -10.32
CA ARG A 106 21.07 -1.89 -8.90
C ARG A 106 22.30 -1.73 -8.01
N LEU A 107 23.51 -1.89 -8.56
CA LEU A 107 24.77 -1.65 -7.82
C LEU A 107 25.04 -0.15 -7.58
N LYS A 108 24.27 0.73 -8.23
CA LYS A 108 24.38 2.19 -8.12
C LYS A 108 23.13 2.83 -7.50
N ALA A 109 22.34 2.04 -6.77
CA ALA A 109 21.14 2.53 -6.09
C ALA A 109 21.51 3.63 -5.08
N VAL A 110 20.78 4.74 -5.14
CA VAL A 110 20.97 5.89 -4.24
C VAL A 110 19.61 6.35 -3.72
N PRO A 111 19.51 6.80 -2.46
CA PRO A 111 18.27 7.34 -1.93
C PRO A 111 17.76 8.49 -2.79
N ASN A 112 16.46 8.52 -3.01
CA ASN A 112 15.80 9.68 -3.58
C ASN A 112 15.58 10.69 -2.46
N VAL A 113 16.18 11.87 -2.61
CA VAL A 113 15.88 13.06 -1.79
C VAL A 113 14.46 13.54 -2.00
#